data_AF-A0A976DPU2-F1
#
_entry.id   AF-A0A976DPU2-F1
#
_cell.length_a   1.000
_cell.length_b   1.000
_cell.length_c   1.000
_cell.angle_alpha   90.00
_cell.angle_beta   90.00
_cell.angle_gamma   90.00
#
_symmetry.space_group_name_H-M   'P 1'
#
loop_
_entity.id
_entity.type
_entity.pdbx_description
1 polymer ?
#
loop_
_entity_poly.entity_id
_entity_poly.type
_entity_poly.pdbx_seq_one_letter_code
_entity_poly.pdbx_strand_id
1 'polypeptide(L)'
;MQAEALIAHQRLARDLQHHAAVGDRRTGFGGRFGHGTPCISFSIWTGAQNVAKARRVQLGINSPGNDVQIDSISREAPVLLAGPTASGKSALALEIAARDGRVVVNADALQVYGNWRILTARPSPADEAALPHALYGHVGRDQPYSVGHWLRDVAPLLARPVVIVGGTGLNFTALTRGLAEIPPTPPEVRAEADARMRDAGRAALLAELDAETRARIDPMNSARVQRAWEVLHVTGRGLASWQAETPAPLVPFGTAEALVLTPETGWLNDRIDRRFATMIAVGAVEEARANLEGWDPRRPSSRAIGGPELVAHLQGSLTLDAAVAAARLASRQYAKRQRTWFRSNMGAWRQLSLP
;
A
#
# COMPACT_ATOMS: atom_id res chain seq x y z
N MET A 1 -19.50 20.85 1.34
CA MET A 1 -18.06 20.47 1.35
C MET A 1 -17.81 19.09 0.71
N GLN A 2 -18.41 18.79 -0.45
CA GLN A 2 -18.09 17.58 -1.24
C GLN A 2 -17.70 17.93 -2.70
N ALA A 3 -17.77 19.20 -3.09
CA ALA A 3 -17.38 19.66 -4.42
C ALA A 3 -15.88 20.03 -4.52
N GLU A 4 -15.25 20.49 -3.43
CA GLU A 4 -13.88 21.03 -3.50
C GLU A 4 -12.78 19.95 -3.68
N ALA A 5 -12.96 18.75 -3.13
CA ALA A 5 -12.01 17.65 -3.30
C ALA A 5 -12.05 17.05 -4.72
N LEU A 6 -13.21 17.07 -5.38
CA LEU A 6 -13.35 16.63 -6.78
C LEU A 6 -12.78 17.67 -7.75
N ILE A 7 -12.89 18.97 -7.41
CA ILE A 7 -12.31 20.08 -8.19
C ILE A 7 -10.78 20.08 -8.11
N ALA A 8 -10.18 19.70 -6.98
CA ALA A 8 -8.72 19.59 -6.84
C ALA A 8 -8.12 18.47 -7.72
N HIS A 9 -8.78 17.30 -7.79
CA HIS A 9 -8.34 16.19 -8.64
C HIS A 9 -8.53 16.48 -10.14
N GLN A 10 -9.60 17.20 -10.52
CA GLN A 10 -9.82 17.62 -11.91
C GLN A 10 -8.87 18.74 -12.36
N ARG A 11 -8.43 19.63 -11.46
CA ARG A 11 -7.40 20.65 -11.77
C ARG A 11 -6.03 20.03 -12.03
N LEU A 12 -5.62 19.05 -11.22
CA LEU A 12 -4.34 18.34 -11.45
C LEU A 12 -4.31 17.61 -12.80
N ALA A 13 -5.45 17.07 -13.24
CA ALA A 13 -5.58 16.39 -14.54
C ALA A 13 -5.63 17.36 -15.74
N ARG A 14 -6.24 18.56 -15.60
CA ARG A 14 -6.30 19.56 -16.68
C ARG A 14 -4.99 20.33 -16.87
N ASP A 15 -4.29 20.66 -15.78
CA ASP A 15 -3.02 21.38 -15.86
C ASP A 15 -1.91 20.54 -16.53
N LEU A 16 -2.01 19.20 -16.45
CA LEU A 16 -1.14 18.27 -17.18
C LEU A 16 -1.52 18.08 -18.66
N GLN A 17 -2.78 18.31 -19.04
CA GLN A 17 -3.23 18.23 -20.44
C GLN A 17 -2.99 19.53 -21.22
N HIS A 18 -3.03 20.70 -20.56
CA HIS A 18 -2.84 21.99 -21.25
C HIS A 18 -1.40 22.28 -21.69
N HIS A 19 -0.39 21.63 -21.09
CA HIS A 19 1.00 21.75 -21.53
C HIS A 19 1.35 20.91 -22.78
N ALA A 20 0.43 20.08 -23.28
CA ALA A 20 0.69 19.19 -24.42
C ALA A 20 0.03 19.63 -25.75
N ALA A 21 -0.70 20.75 -25.79
CA ALA A 21 -1.56 21.06 -26.94
C ALA A 21 -1.64 22.56 -27.31
N VAL A 22 -0.52 23.22 -27.61
CA VAL A 22 -0.41 24.44 -28.45
C VAL A 22 1.05 24.54 -28.92
N GLY A 23 1.45 24.51 -30.20
CA GLY A 23 0.78 24.35 -31.48
C GLY A 23 1.83 24.26 -32.60
N ASP A 24 1.55 23.47 -33.63
CA ASP A 24 2.21 23.55 -34.94
C ASP A 24 1.12 23.62 -36.02
N ARG A 25 1.07 24.72 -36.77
CA ARG A 25 0.83 24.77 -38.22
C ARG A 25 1.00 26.18 -38.80
N ARG A 26 1.97 26.27 -39.72
CA ARG A 26 2.25 27.16 -40.89
C ARG A 26 1.06 28.03 -41.38
N THR A 27 1.16 29.23 -41.99
CA THR A 27 1.99 29.76 -43.11
C THR A 27 1.75 31.28 -43.28
N GLY A 28 2.73 32.06 -43.78
CA GLY A 28 2.45 33.14 -44.76
C GLY A 28 2.96 34.58 -44.49
N PHE A 29 3.90 35.01 -45.34
CA PHE A 29 4.14 36.37 -45.86
C PHE A 29 4.77 37.50 -45.00
N GLY A 30 5.99 37.90 -45.42
CA GLY A 30 6.32 39.30 -45.79
C GLY A 30 6.97 40.22 -44.76
N GLY A 31 8.24 40.62 -44.98
CA GLY A 31 8.80 41.85 -44.40
C GLY A 31 10.30 41.81 -44.10
N ARG A 32 11.07 42.73 -44.71
CA ARG A 32 12.54 42.90 -44.59
C ARG A 32 12.94 43.81 -43.41
N PHE A 33 14.25 43.75 -43.10
CA PHE A 33 15.11 44.62 -42.24
C PHE A 33 14.99 44.35 -40.73
N GLY A 34 16.06 44.24 -39.94
CA GLY A 34 17.51 44.30 -40.14
C GLY A 34 18.17 44.41 -38.76
N HIS A 35 19.30 43.70 -38.58
CA HIS A 35 20.33 43.83 -37.53
C HIS A 35 19.98 43.61 -36.04
N GLY A 36 20.80 42.76 -35.41
CA GLY A 36 21.10 42.83 -33.97
C GLY A 36 20.98 41.51 -33.22
N THR A 37 22.01 40.66 -33.30
CA THR A 37 22.26 39.60 -32.29
C THR A 37 22.62 40.28 -30.95
N PRO A 38 22.22 39.74 -29.79
CA PRO A 38 22.96 38.62 -29.22
C PRO A 38 22.08 37.45 -28.79
N CYS A 39 22.63 36.25 -28.95
CA CYS A 39 22.15 35.00 -28.39
C CYS A 39 21.84 35.13 -26.89
N ILE A 40 20.59 34.89 -26.51
CA ILE A 40 20.24 34.51 -25.14
C ILE A 40 20.06 32.99 -25.17
N SER A 41 21.14 32.31 -24.78
CA SER A 41 21.14 30.91 -24.38
C SER A 41 20.16 30.74 -23.22
N PHE A 42 19.02 30.09 -23.45
CA PHE A 42 18.24 29.55 -22.33
C PHE A 42 18.96 28.29 -21.87
N SER A 43 19.54 28.40 -20.68
CA SER A 43 20.33 27.38 -20.02
C SER A 43 19.59 26.06 -19.97
N ILE A 44 20.13 25.10 -20.70
CA ILE A 44 19.89 23.68 -20.54
C ILE A 44 20.07 23.34 -19.06
N TRP A 45 19.16 22.53 -18.55
CA TRP A 45 19.07 21.98 -17.21
C TRP A 45 20.37 21.22 -16.81
N THR A 46 21.44 21.94 -16.52
CA THR A 46 22.67 21.40 -15.90
C THR A 46 22.48 21.40 -14.39
N GLY A 47 21.62 20.50 -13.92
CA GLY A 47 21.43 20.21 -12.49
C GLY A 47 21.52 18.72 -12.13
N ALA A 48 21.57 17.82 -13.13
CA ALA A 48 21.46 16.38 -12.90
C ALA A 48 22.78 15.60 -12.88
N GLN A 49 23.94 16.26 -12.99
CA GLN A 49 25.24 15.57 -13.09
C GLN A 49 25.95 15.30 -11.76
N ASN A 50 25.29 15.46 -10.60
CA ASN A 50 25.95 15.23 -9.29
C ASN A 50 25.22 14.28 -8.34
N VAL A 51 24.41 13.34 -8.85
CA VAL A 51 23.78 12.28 -8.01
C VAL A 51 24.32 10.88 -8.31
N ALA A 52 25.24 10.72 -9.27
CA ALA A 52 25.91 9.45 -9.54
C ALA A 52 27.17 9.26 -8.66
N LYS A 53 26.99 9.30 -7.35
CA LYS A 53 27.88 8.57 -6.43
C LYS A 53 27.02 7.47 -5.84
N ALA A 54 27.31 6.23 -6.20
CA ALA A 54 26.65 5.03 -5.70
C ALA A 54 26.45 5.13 -4.18
N ARG A 55 25.26 5.57 -3.75
CA ARG A 55 24.84 5.51 -2.37
C ARG A 55 24.45 4.06 -2.16
N ARG A 56 25.33 3.30 -1.52
CA ARG A 56 24.95 2.04 -0.87
C ARG A 56 23.76 2.35 0.04
N VAL A 57 22.68 1.58 -0.07
CA VAL A 57 21.64 1.57 0.95
C VAL A 57 22.32 1.21 2.27
N GLN A 58 22.46 2.15 3.20
CA GLN A 58 22.69 1.78 4.59
C GLN A 58 21.34 1.31 5.16
N LEU A 59 20.88 0.08 4.82
CA LEU A 59 19.74 -0.57 5.49
C LEU A 59 20.00 -0.84 7.00
N GLY A 60 21.09 -0.32 7.57
CA GLY A 60 21.67 -0.83 8.83
C GLY A 60 22.32 -2.21 8.63
N ILE A 61 22.78 -2.50 7.41
CA ILE A 61 23.57 -3.66 7.01
C ILE A 61 25.05 -3.33 7.22
N ASN A 62 25.53 -3.43 8.47
CA ASN A 62 26.98 -3.48 8.72
C ASN A 62 27.54 -4.91 8.52
N SER A 63 26.84 -5.76 7.77
CA SER A 63 27.30 -7.10 7.41
C SER A 63 27.86 -7.09 5.98
N PRO A 64 29.17 -7.35 5.79
CA PRO A 64 29.74 -7.50 4.45
C PRO A 64 29.04 -8.67 3.74
N GLY A 65 28.36 -8.40 2.61
CA GLY A 65 27.76 -9.43 1.74
C GLY A 65 26.26 -9.33 1.44
N ASN A 66 25.53 -8.38 2.05
CA ASN A 66 24.06 -8.28 1.91
C ASN A 66 23.54 -6.99 1.23
N ASP A 67 24.38 -6.33 0.43
CA ASP A 67 23.97 -5.17 -0.36
C ASP A 67 23.02 -5.62 -1.49
N VAL A 68 21.77 -5.15 -1.45
CA VAL A 68 20.84 -5.31 -2.57
C VAL A 68 21.42 -4.58 -3.77
N GLN A 69 21.86 -5.32 -4.79
CA GLN A 69 22.40 -4.72 -6.01
C GLN A 69 21.29 -4.10 -6.84
N ILE A 70 21.02 -2.82 -6.60
CA ILE A 70 19.97 -2.06 -7.27
C ILE A 70 20.10 -2.16 -8.78
N ASP A 71 21.32 -2.13 -9.33
CA ASP A 71 21.59 -2.20 -10.79
C ASP A 71 21.11 -3.49 -11.46
N SER A 72 20.87 -4.56 -10.68
CA SER A 72 20.27 -5.80 -11.18
C SER A 72 18.75 -5.77 -11.27
N ILE A 73 18.09 -4.71 -10.77
CA ILE A 73 16.64 -4.53 -10.81
C ILE A 73 16.26 -3.86 -12.14
N SER A 74 15.30 -4.45 -12.85
CA SER A 74 14.80 -3.95 -14.14
C SER A 74 14.50 -2.46 -14.11
N ARG A 75 14.85 -1.75 -15.19
CA ARG A 75 14.54 -0.32 -15.39
C ARG A 75 13.23 -0.09 -16.13
N GLU A 76 12.75 -1.11 -16.85
CA GLU A 76 11.57 -1.02 -17.72
C GLU A 76 10.31 -1.57 -17.02
N ALA A 77 10.43 -2.72 -16.35
CA ALA A 77 9.31 -3.38 -15.72
C ALA A 77 8.82 -2.61 -14.46
N PRO A 78 7.51 -2.63 -14.14
CA PRO A 78 7.03 -2.26 -12.81
C PRO A 78 7.77 -3.08 -11.74
N VAL A 79 8.20 -2.42 -10.66
CA VAL A 79 8.84 -3.11 -9.54
C VAL A 79 7.78 -3.33 -8.46
N LEU A 80 7.63 -4.57 -8.01
CA LEU A 80 6.79 -4.93 -6.87
C LEU A 80 7.70 -5.27 -5.69
N LEU A 81 7.63 -4.51 -4.61
CA LEU A 81 8.49 -4.69 -3.44
C LEU A 81 7.67 -5.04 -2.21
N ALA A 82 7.64 -6.33 -1.89
CA ALA A 82 7.02 -6.87 -0.69
C ALA A 82 8.03 -7.02 0.45
N GLY A 83 7.55 -6.98 1.68
CA GLY A 83 8.37 -7.27 2.85
C GLY A 83 7.65 -6.96 4.15
N PRO A 84 8.09 -7.55 5.27
CA PRO A 84 7.43 -7.33 6.54
C PRO A 84 7.64 -5.88 7.01
N THR A 85 6.80 -5.42 7.93
CA THR A 85 6.98 -4.11 8.56
C THR A 85 8.37 -4.01 9.20
N ALA A 86 8.99 -2.83 9.15
CA ALA A 86 10.36 -2.56 9.61
C ALA A 86 11.52 -3.24 8.85
N SER A 87 11.28 -3.94 7.73
CA SER A 87 12.35 -4.58 6.93
C SER A 87 13.23 -3.62 6.11
N GLY A 88 12.87 -2.34 6.02
CA GLY A 88 13.58 -1.37 5.18
C GLY A 88 13.06 -1.25 3.74
N LYS A 89 11.92 -1.89 3.42
CA LYS A 89 11.28 -1.82 2.08
C LYS A 89 11.09 -0.40 1.55
N SER A 90 10.72 0.56 2.40
CA SER A 90 10.52 1.95 1.98
C SER A 90 11.82 2.61 1.53
N ALA A 91 12.94 2.37 2.22
CA ALA A 91 14.24 2.91 1.84
C ALA A 91 14.69 2.37 0.47
N LEU A 92 14.56 1.05 0.26
CA LEU A 92 14.87 0.44 -1.03
C LEU A 92 13.95 0.95 -2.15
N ALA A 93 12.65 1.15 -1.88
CA ALA A 93 11.73 1.73 -2.86
C ALA A 93 12.12 3.16 -3.26
N LEU A 94 12.53 3.99 -2.30
CA LEU A 94 12.99 5.36 -2.57
C LEU A 94 14.26 5.37 -3.44
N GLU A 95 15.20 4.45 -3.21
CA GLU A 95 16.39 4.36 -4.06
C GLU A 95 16.08 3.92 -5.49
N ILE A 96 15.20 2.91 -5.64
CA ILE A 96 14.71 2.46 -6.95
C ILE A 96 13.98 3.60 -7.67
N ALA A 97 13.15 4.36 -6.95
CA ALA A 97 12.44 5.50 -7.50
C ALA A 97 13.37 6.64 -7.91
N ALA A 98 14.36 6.99 -7.07
CA ALA A 98 15.35 8.02 -7.38
C ALA A 98 16.21 7.66 -8.59
N ARG A 99 16.60 6.38 -8.72
CA ARG A 99 17.45 5.90 -9.82
C ARG A 99 16.79 6.04 -11.19
N ASP A 100 15.49 5.74 -11.27
CA ASP A 100 14.77 5.59 -12.54
C ASP A 100 13.63 6.60 -12.76
N GLY A 101 13.42 7.54 -11.83
CA GLY A 101 12.31 8.50 -11.90
C GLY A 101 10.91 7.87 -11.72
N ARG A 102 10.81 6.79 -10.95
CA ARG A 102 9.56 6.04 -10.74
C ARG A 102 8.68 6.70 -9.67
N VAL A 103 7.37 6.47 -9.74
CA VAL A 103 6.44 6.80 -8.65
C VAL A 103 6.45 5.71 -7.60
N VAL A 104 6.58 6.08 -6.32
CA VAL A 104 6.41 5.17 -5.19
C VAL A 104 4.93 5.01 -4.90
N VAL A 105 4.39 3.81 -5.09
CA VAL A 105 2.97 3.52 -4.91
C VAL A 105 2.78 2.63 -3.69
N ASN A 106 1.96 3.09 -2.74
CA ASN A 106 1.66 2.33 -1.53
C ASN A 106 0.87 1.05 -1.83
N ALA A 107 1.29 -0.08 -1.26
CA ALA A 107 0.54 -1.34 -1.21
C ALA A 107 0.33 -1.85 0.23
N ASP A 108 0.26 -0.94 1.20
CA ASP A 108 -0.07 -1.22 2.60
C ASP A 108 -1.49 -0.73 2.93
N ALA A 109 -2.34 -1.63 3.41
CA ALA A 109 -3.76 -1.37 3.66
C ALA A 109 -4.05 -0.38 4.80
N LEU A 110 -3.07 -0.06 5.66
CA LEU A 110 -3.24 0.90 6.74
C LEU A 110 -2.65 2.26 6.40
N GLN A 111 -1.61 2.32 5.56
CA GLN A 111 -0.96 3.57 5.14
C GLN A 111 -1.84 4.45 4.25
N VAL A 112 -2.95 3.91 3.71
CA VAL A 112 -3.94 4.65 2.93
C VAL A 112 -4.77 5.63 3.76
N TYR A 113 -4.92 5.39 5.07
CA TYR A 113 -5.78 6.21 5.92
C TYR A 113 -5.09 7.52 6.33
N GLY A 114 -5.77 8.64 6.09
CA GLY A 114 -5.24 10.00 6.29
C GLY A 114 -4.93 10.33 7.75
N ASN A 115 -5.72 9.76 8.68
CA ASN A 115 -5.64 10.03 10.11
C ASN A 115 -4.46 9.37 10.83
N TRP A 116 -3.70 8.50 10.14
CA TRP A 116 -2.48 7.89 10.67
C TRP A 116 -1.28 8.17 9.76
N ARG A 117 -0.27 8.85 10.30
CA ARG A 117 1.02 9.11 9.65
C ARG A 117 2.14 8.39 10.38
N ILE A 118 2.26 8.60 11.69
CA ILE A 118 3.35 8.10 12.53
C ILE A 118 3.19 6.60 12.73
N LEU A 119 2.05 6.15 13.27
CA LEU A 119 1.82 4.73 13.61
C LEU A 119 1.81 3.80 12.39
N THR A 120 1.48 4.33 11.21
CA THR A 120 1.51 3.58 9.95
C THR A 120 2.86 3.69 9.23
N ALA A 121 3.81 4.48 9.74
CA ALA A 121 5.11 4.73 9.12
C ALA A 121 4.98 5.18 7.65
N ARG A 122 4.09 6.15 7.38
CA ARG A 122 4.04 6.78 6.05
C ARG A 122 5.38 7.46 5.74
N PRO A 123 5.74 7.64 4.45
CA PRO A 123 6.92 8.41 4.05
C PRO A 123 6.96 9.77 4.75
N SER A 124 8.17 10.24 5.06
CA SER A 124 8.31 11.54 5.71
C SER A 124 7.93 12.68 4.74
N PRO A 125 7.57 13.88 5.22
CA PRO A 125 7.36 15.02 4.33
C PRO A 125 8.58 15.32 3.43
N ALA A 126 9.79 15.04 3.91
CA ALA A 126 11.01 15.18 3.11
C ALA A 126 11.06 14.15 1.97
N ASP A 127 10.68 12.89 2.23
CA ASP A 127 10.61 11.85 1.19
C ASP A 127 9.51 12.17 0.16
N GLU A 128 8.34 12.62 0.63
CA GLU A 128 7.21 13.03 -0.21
C GLU A 128 7.56 14.25 -1.10
N ALA A 129 8.39 15.17 -0.59
CA ALA A 129 8.88 16.30 -1.36
C ALA A 129 10.00 15.91 -2.35
N ALA A 130 10.82 14.92 -2.01
CA ALA A 130 11.93 14.49 -2.84
C ALA A 130 11.49 13.64 -4.04
N LEU A 131 10.47 12.77 -3.85
CA LEU A 131 10.03 11.81 -4.86
C LEU A 131 8.50 11.71 -4.90
N PRO A 132 7.91 11.46 -6.09
CA PRO A 132 6.47 11.29 -6.20
C PRO A 132 6.00 10.04 -5.45
N HIS A 133 5.06 10.24 -4.53
CA HIS A 133 4.40 9.19 -3.77
C HIS A 133 2.90 9.17 -4.06
N ALA A 134 2.30 7.98 -4.11
CA ALA A 134 0.88 7.81 -4.37
C ALA A 134 0.23 6.81 -3.40
N LEU A 135 -1.06 7.04 -3.13
CA LEU A 135 -1.93 6.19 -2.30
C LEU A 135 -1.54 6.11 -0.82
N TYR A 136 -0.93 7.20 -0.32
CA TYR A 136 -0.65 7.40 1.09
C TYR A 136 -1.64 8.41 1.66
N GLY A 137 -2.30 8.06 2.77
CA GLY A 137 -3.14 8.99 3.52
C GLY A 137 -4.32 9.60 2.78
N HIS A 138 -4.72 9.04 1.63
CA HIS A 138 -5.76 9.60 0.76
C HIS A 138 -7.19 9.19 1.16
N VAL A 139 -7.33 8.23 2.07
CA VAL A 139 -8.62 7.69 2.50
C VAL A 139 -9.04 8.31 3.83
N GLY A 140 -10.29 8.77 3.93
CA GLY A 140 -10.86 9.28 5.17
C GLY A 140 -10.95 8.21 6.27
N ARG A 141 -10.85 8.62 7.54
CA ARG A 141 -10.79 7.70 8.69
C ARG A 141 -11.99 6.76 8.83
N ASP A 142 -13.15 7.17 8.33
CA ASP A 142 -14.44 6.49 8.40
C ASP A 142 -14.83 5.81 7.08
N GLN A 143 -14.03 6.00 6.03
CA GLN A 143 -14.33 5.46 4.72
C GLN A 143 -13.94 3.99 4.64
N PRO A 144 -14.81 3.11 4.10
CA PRO A 144 -14.42 1.75 3.80
C PRO A 144 -13.39 1.74 2.68
N TYR A 145 -12.36 0.91 2.80
CA TYR A 145 -11.35 0.74 1.76
C TYR A 145 -10.93 -0.72 1.66
N SER A 146 -11.02 -1.27 0.45
CA SER A 146 -10.80 -2.68 0.16
C SER A 146 -9.73 -2.84 -0.92
N VAL A 147 -9.24 -4.07 -1.12
CA VAL A 147 -8.31 -4.36 -2.21
C VAL A 147 -8.87 -3.98 -3.58
N GLY A 148 -10.19 -4.09 -3.79
CA GLY A 148 -10.85 -3.65 -5.02
C GLY A 148 -10.83 -2.12 -5.20
N HIS A 149 -10.98 -1.35 -4.12
CA HIS A 149 -10.75 0.11 -4.16
C HIS A 149 -9.30 0.42 -4.53
N TRP A 150 -8.36 -0.24 -3.85
CA TRP A 150 -6.94 -0.06 -4.11
C TRP A 150 -6.54 -0.39 -5.55
N LEU A 151 -7.08 -1.46 -6.17
CA LEU A 151 -6.82 -1.77 -7.58
C LEU A 151 -7.30 -0.67 -8.52
N ARG A 152 -8.49 -0.10 -8.29
CA ARG A 152 -9.01 1.01 -9.08
C ARG A 152 -8.13 2.25 -8.96
N ASP A 153 -7.62 2.53 -7.77
CA ASP A 153 -6.75 3.67 -7.51
C ASP A 153 -5.33 3.48 -8.07
N VAL A 154 -4.82 2.23 -8.12
CA VAL A 154 -3.52 1.90 -8.71
C VAL A 154 -3.54 1.91 -10.23
N ALA A 155 -4.62 1.44 -10.85
CA ALA A 155 -4.72 1.30 -12.31
C ALA A 155 -4.24 2.53 -13.12
N PRO A 156 -4.69 3.77 -12.86
CA PRO A 156 -4.22 4.94 -13.61
C PRO A 156 -2.74 5.26 -13.40
N LEU A 157 -2.13 4.81 -12.30
CA LEU A 157 -0.71 5.06 -11.99
C LEU A 157 0.23 4.16 -12.80
N LEU A 158 -0.27 3.06 -13.35
CA LEU A 158 0.51 2.10 -14.14
C LEU A 158 0.88 2.62 -15.54
N ALA A 159 0.35 3.78 -15.96
CA ALA A 159 0.70 4.43 -17.22
C ALA A 159 2.13 4.98 -17.27
N ARG A 160 2.87 4.93 -16.16
CA ARG A 160 4.27 5.37 -16.04
C ARG A 160 5.07 4.38 -15.18
N PRO A 161 6.41 4.44 -15.18
CA PRO A 161 7.22 3.58 -14.33
C PRO A 161 6.89 3.76 -12.84
N VAL A 162 6.64 2.65 -12.15
CA VAL A 162 6.27 2.61 -10.72
C VAL A 162 7.16 1.65 -9.93
N VAL A 163 7.28 1.93 -8.64
CA VAL A 163 7.67 0.96 -7.61
C VAL A 163 6.52 0.83 -6.62
N ILE A 164 5.84 -0.31 -6.65
CA ILE A 164 4.71 -0.62 -5.78
C ILE A 164 5.26 -1.31 -4.54
N VAL A 165 5.19 -0.66 -3.38
CA VAL A 165 5.84 -1.11 -2.15
C VAL A 165 4.84 -1.28 -1.01
N GLY A 166 4.90 -2.40 -0.29
CA GLY A 166 3.93 -2.65 0.77
C GLY A 166 4.12 -3.95 1.54
N GLY A 167 3.33 -4.08 2.61
CA GLY A 167 3.30 -5.26 3.46
C GLY A 167 2.02 -6.09 3.33
N THR A 168 1.05 -5.63 2.53
CA THR A 168 -0.25 -6.30 2.39
C THR A 168 -0.20 -7.25 1.20
N GLY A 169 0.13 -8.51 1.45
CA GLY A 169 0.30 -9.49 0.37
C GLY A 169 -0.97 -9.71 -0.47
N LEU A 170 -2.17 -9.51 0.09
CA LEU A 170 -3.42 -9.59 -0.67
C LEU A 170 -3.49 -8.54 -1.80
N ASN A 171 -2.95 -7.33 -1.60
CA ASN A 171 -2.92 -6.30 -2.64
C ASN A 171 -2.04 -6.76 -3.81
N PHE A 172 -0.86 -7.32 -3.53
CA PHE A 172 0.02 -7.88 -4.56
C PHE A 172 -0.60 -9.09 -5.27
N THR A 173 -1.28 -9.99 -4.53
CA THR A 173 -1.99 -11.11 -5.13
C THR A 173 -3.06 -10.62 -6.10
N ALA A 174 -3.88 -9.66 -5.68
CA ALA A 174 -4.93 -9.10 -6.53
C ALA A 174 -4.37 -8.35 -7.74
N LEU A 175 -3.26 -7.62 -7.57
CA LEU A 175 -2.57 -6.91 -8.65
C LEU A 175 -2.06 -7.87 -9.73
N THR A 176 -1.50 -9.01 -9.31
CA THR A 176 -0.76 -9.94 -10.17
C THR A 176 -1.54 -11.15 -10.66
N ARG A 177 -2.67 -11.45 -10.01
CA ARG A 177 -3.56 -12.58 -10.36
C ARG A 177 -5.00 -12.16 -10.66
N GLY A 178 -5.31 -10.88 -10.55
CA GLY A 178 -6.67 -10.36 -10.71
C GLY A 178 -7.48 -10.49 -9.42
N LEU A 179 -8.67 -9.89 -9.45
CA LEU A 179 -9.65 -9.95 -8.37
C LEU A 179 -11.03 -10.18 -8.98
N ALA A 180 -11.74 -11.21 -8.49
CA ALA A 180 -13.11 -11.46 -8.91
C ALA A 180 -14.02 -10.25 -8.63
N GLU A 181 -14.78 -9.83 -9.65
CA GLU A 181 -15.71 -8.71 -9.56
C GLU A 181 -17.06 -9.18 -9.03
N ILE A 182 -17.17 -9.22 -7.70
CA ILE A 182 -18.37 -9.68 -7.01
C ILE A 182 -19.20 -8.47 -6.60
N PRO A 183 -20.53 -8.47 -6.83
CA PRO A 183 -21.43 -7.42 -6.36
C PRO A 183 -21.25 -7.11 -4.87
N PRO A 184 -21.47 -5.84 -4.45
CA PRO A 184 -21.42 -5.47 -3.05
C PRO A 184 -22.50 -6.22 -2.26
N THR A 185 -22.16 -6.62 -1.04
CA THR A 185 -23.11 -7.27 -0.13
C THR A 185 -23.87 -6.21 0.65
N PRO A 186 -25.22 -6.25 0.66
CA PRO A 186 -26.03 -5.33 1.44
C PRO A 186 -25.78 -5.46 2.96
N PRO A 187 -25.84 -4.36 3.74
CA PRO A 187 -25.59 -4.38 5.18
C PRO A 187 -26.48 -5.34 5.97
N GLU A 188 -27.73 -5.53 5.54
CA GLU A 188 -28.70 -6.43 6.17
C GLU A 188 -28.28 -7.90 6.08
N VAL A 189 -27.73 -8.33 4.94
CA VAL A 189 -27.21 -9.70 4.76
C VAL A 189 -25.98 -9.91 5.65
N ARG A 190 -25.13 -8.88 5.77
CA ARG A 190 -23.98 -8.92 6.67
C ARG A 190 -24.43 -9.06 8.14
N ALA A 191 -25.44 -8.30 8.55
CA ALA A 191 -25.99 -8.33 9.90
C ALA A 191 -26.64 -9.69 10.23
N GLU A 192 -27.33 -10.29 9.26
CA GLU A 192 -27.88 -11.64 9.38
C GLU A 192 -26.77 -12.68 9.55
N ALA A 193 -25.74 -12.62 8.69
CA ALA A 193 -24.61 -13.53 8.78
C ALA A 193 -23.87 -13.39 10.12
N ASP A 194 -23.72 -12.15 10.62
CA ASP A 194 -23.16 -11.88 11.96
C ASP A 194 -24.04 -12.48 13.07
N ALA A 195 -25.37 -12.44 12.96
CA ALA A 195 -26.29 -13.05 13.93
C ALA A 195 -26.17 -14.58 13.94
N ARG A 196 -26.24 -15.22 12.78
CA ARG A 196 -26.08 -16.68 12.64
C ARG A 196 -24.73 -17.16 13.17
N MET A 197 -23.66 -16.40 12.91
CA MET A 197 -22.33 -16.69 13.45
C MET A 197 -22.26 -16.63 14.98
N ARG A 198 -23.03 -15.74 15.62
CA ARG A 198 -23.12 -15.67 17.09
C ARG A 198 -23.90 -16.85 17.66
N ASP A 199 -25.03 -17.19 17.03
CA ASP A 199 -26.00 -18.14 17.60
C ASP A 199 -25.59 -19.60 17.35
N ALA A 200 -25.09 -19.92 16.15
CA ALA A 200 -24.79 -21.29 15.73
C ALA A 200 -23.35 -21.48 15.24
N GLY A 201 -22.55 -20.42 15.24
CA GLY A 201 -21.16 -20.47 14.77
C GLY A 201 -21.04 -20.65 13.25
N ARG A 202 -19.78 -20.79 12.79
CA ARG A 202 -19.46 -20.92 11.36
C ARG A 202 -20.01 -22.17 10.68
N ALA A 203 -20.32 -23.21 11.46
CA ALA A 203 -20.83 -24.47 10.92
C ALA A 203 -22.19 -24.29 10.22
N ALA A 204 -23.05 -23.40 10.74
CA ALA A 204 -24.33 -23.07 10.14
C ALA A 204 -24.15 -22.48 8.73
N LEU A 205 -23.30 -21.44 8.61
CA LEU A 205 -23.02 -20.83 7.31
C LEU A 205 -22.32 -21.80 6.35
N LEU A 206 -21.41 -22.64 6.86
CA LEU A 206 -20.68 -23.61 6.06
C LEU A 206 -21.59 -24.70 5.47
N ALA A 207 -22.66 -25.08 6.18
CA ALA A 207 -23.62 -26.08 5.73
C ALA A 207 -24.44 -25.60 4.52
N GLU A 208 -24.62 -24.29 4.39
CA GLU A 208 -25.41 -23.65 3.33
C GLU A 208 -24.58 -23.26 2.09
N LEU A 209 -23.24 -23.45 2.13
CA LEU A 209 -22.39 -23.19 0.97
C LEU A 209 -22.61 -24.25 -0.12
N ASP A 210 -22.46 -23.81 -1.38
CA ASP A 210 -22.37 -24.73 -2.51
C ASP A 210 -21.15 -25.66 -2.40
N ALA A 211 -21.25 -26.84 -3.02
CA ALA A 211 -20.24 -27.89 -2.92
C ALA A 211 -18.86 -27.44 -3.44
N GLU A 212 -18.82 -26.66 -4.52
CA GLU A 212 -17.57 -26.20 -5.14
C GLU A 212 -16.82 -25.22 -4.21
N THR A 213 -17.53 -24.23 -3.67
CA THR A 213 -16.97 -23.28 -2.71
C THR A 213 -16.55 -23.99 -1.43
N ARG A 214 -17.38 -24.89 -0.90
CA ARG A 214 -17.09 -25.65 0.33
C ARG A 214 -15.84 -26.53 0.20
N ALA A 215 -15.58 -27.09 -0.97
CA ALA A 215 -14.39 -27.91 -1.23
C ALA A 215 -13.07 -27.10 -1.26
N ARG A 216 -13.12 -25.80 -1.56
CA ARG A 216 -11.93 -24.95 -1.72
C ARG A 216 -11.66 -24.04 -0.53
N ILE A 217 -12.69 -23.70 0.24
CA ILE A 217 -12.58 -22.73 1.33
C ILE A 217 -11.90 -23.33 2.55
N ASP A 218 -11.19 -22.50 3.32
CA ASP A 218 -10.74 -22.87 4.66
C ASP A 218 -11.94 -22.80 5.63
N PRO A 219 -12.47 -23.94 6.13
CA PRO A 219 -13.65 -23.95 6.98
C PRO A 219 -13.37 -23.42 8.39
N MET A 220 -12.10 -23.23 8.76
CA MET A 220 -11.70 -22.65 10.05
C MET A 220 -11.61 -21.13 10.00
N ASN A 221 -11.61 -20.54 8.80
CA ASN A 221 -11.56 -19.10 8.62
C ASN A 221 -12.98 -18.51 8.59
N SER A 222 -13.51 -18.18 9.77
CA SER A 222 -14.85 -17.60 9.93
C SER A 222 -15.15 -16.44 8.98
N ALA A 223 -14.19 -15.53 8.76
CA ALA A 223 -14.40 -14.39 7.87
C ALA A 223 -14.56 -14.83 6.40
N ARG A 224 -13.81 -15.84 5.95
CA ARG A 224 -13.96 -16.40 4.60
C ARG A 224 -15.27 -17.15 4.46
N VAL A 225 -15.63 -18.01 5.42
CA VAL A 225 -16.90 -18.75 5.43
C VAL A 225 -18.08 -17.77 5.34
N GLN A 226 -18.08 -16.75 6.18
CA GLN A 226 -19.12 -15.73 6.17
C GLN A 226 -19.19 -14.99 4.83
N ARG A 227 -18.03 -14.58 4.28
CA ARG A 227 -18.00 -13.92 2.96
C ARG A 227 -18.53 -14.83 1.85
N ALA A 228 -18.18 -16.12 1.86
CA ALA A 228 -18.68 -17.06 0.87
C ALA A 228 -20.20 -17.24 0.95
N TRP A 229 -20.73 -17.28 2.18
CA TRP A 229 -22.17 -17.36 2.42
C TRP A 229 -22.88 -16.09 1.94
N GLU A 230 -22.37 -14.91 2.30
CA GLU A 230 -22.90 -13.62 1.87
C GLU A 230 -22.97 -13.51 0.33
N VAL A 231 -21.92 -13.96 -0.37
CA VAL A 231 -21.87 -13.93 -1.83
C VAL A 231 -22.91 -14.88 -2.42
N LEU A 232 -22.94 -16.12 -1.96
CA LEU A 232 -23.92 -17.11 -2.44
C LEU A 232 -25.35 -16.65 -2.19
N HIS A 233 -25.63 -16.09 -1.01
CA HIS A 233 -26.96 -15.63 -0.63
C HIS A 233 -27.42 -14.42 -1.44
N VAL A 234 -26.53 -13.45 -1.69
CA VAL A 234 -26.86 -12.23 -2.46
C VAL A 234 -26.98 -12.52 -3.95
N THR A 235 -26.08 -13.33 -4.50
CA THR A 235 -25.98 -13.49 -5.97
C THR A 235 -26.58 -14.78 -6.49
N GLY A 236 -26.99 -15.71 -5.62
CA GLY A 236 -27.39 -17.07 -5.98
C GLY A 236 -26.24 -17.92 -6.55
N ARG A 237 -25.00 -17.41 -6.49
CA ARG A 237 -23.82 -17.97 -7.17
C ARG A 237 -22.65 -18.09 -6.19
N GLY A 238 -22.07 -19.28 -6.13
CA GLY A 238 -20.95 -19.61 -5.25
C GLY A 238 -19.69 -18.78 -5.49
N LEU A 239 -18.92 -18.54 -4.42
CA LEU A 239 -17.67 -17.79 -4.49
C LEU A 239 -16.63 -18.45 -5.41
N ALA A 240 -16.57 -19.78 -5.45
CA ALA A 240 -15.67 -20.50 -6.34
C ALA A 240 -15.96 -20.22 -7.83
N SER A 241 -17.23 -20.12 -8.19
CA SER A 241 -17.66 -19.81 -9.56
C SER A 241 -17.24 -18.39 -9.95
N TRP A 242 -17.47 -17.39 -9.07
CA TRP A 242 -16.97 -16.02 -9.28
C TRP A 242 -15.45 -15.95 -9.44
N GLN A 243 -14.71 -16.74 -8.67
CA GLN A 243 -13.24 -16.79 -8.77
C GLN A 243 -12.75 -17.39 -10.08
N ALA A 244 -13.50 -18.32 -10.69
CA ALA A 244 -13.16 -18.91 -11.99
C ALA A 244 -13.23 -17.87 -13.14
N GLU A 245 -14.03 -16.81 -12.98
CA GLU A 245 -14.17 -15.70 -13.94
C GLU A 245 -13.35 -14.47 -13.54
N THR A 246 -12.30 -14.66 -12.72
CA THR A 246 -11.42 -13.55 -12.35
C THR A 246 -10.81 -12.92 -13.62
N PRO A 247 -10.98 -11.60 -13.84
CA PRO A 247 -10.43 -10.93 -15.02
C PRO A 247 -8.90 -10.93 -15.00
N ALA A 248 -8.30 -10.61 -16.15
CA ALA A 248 -6.85 -10.50 -16.26
C ALA A 248 -6.28 -9.52 -15.22
N PRO A 249 -5.11 -9.83 -14.63
CA PRO A 249 -4.45 -8.95 -13.67
C PRO A 249 -4.03 -7.63 -14.32
N LEU A 250 -4.06 -6.55 -13.53
CA LEU A 250 -3.53 -5.25 -13.97
C LEU A 250 -2.02 -5.30 -14.27
N VAL A 251 -1.27 -6.12 -13.52
CA VAL A 251 0.16 -6.34 -13.74
C VAL A 251 0.43 -7.85 -13.78
N PRO A 252 0.38 -8.50 -14.95
CA PRO A 252 0.71 -9.92 -15.07
C PRO A 252 2.07 -10.21 -14.41
N PHE A 253 2.16 -11.29 -13.63
CA PHE A 253 3.37 -11.56 -12.84
C PHE A 253 4.66 -11.59 -13.68
N GLY A 254 4.60 -12.15 -14.89
CA GLY A 254 5.75 -12.24 -15.80
C GLY A 254 6.20 -10.91 -16.42
N THR A 255 5.47 -9.81 -16.20
CA THR A 255 5.83 -8.48 -16.73
C THR A 255 6.39 -7.54 -15.65
N ALA A 256 6.55 -8.03 -14.41
CA ALA A 256 7.03 -7.24 -13.28
C ALA A 256 8.33 -7.80 -12.68
N GLU A 257 9.16 -6.91 -12.15
CA GLU A 257 10.27 -7.29 -11.27
C GLU A 257 9.73 -7.43 -9.85
N ALA A 258 9.46 -8.67 -9.44
CA ALA A 258 8.83 -8.99 -8.17
C ALA A 258 9.86 -9.38 -7.10
N LEU A 259 10.01 -8.52 -6.08
CA LEU A 259 11.00 -8.61 -5.02
C LEU A 259 10.33 -8.81 -3.65
N VAL A 260 10.89 -9.68 -2.82
CA VAL A 260 10.42 -9.88 -1.44
C VAL A 260 11.59 -9.85 -0.45
N LEU A 261 11.52 -8.96 0.54
CA LEU A 261 12.49 -8.89 1.62
C LEU A 261 12.24 -10.00 2.65
N THR A 262 13.26 -10.80 2.93
CA THR A 262 13.22 -11.95 3.85
C THR A 262 14.23 -11.80 4.99
N PRO A 263 13.91 -10.99 6.02
CA PRO A 263 14.80 -10.79 7.17
C PRO A 263 14.75 -11.94 8.18
N GLU A 264 15.83 -12.06 8.97
CA GLU A 264 15.84 -12.93 10.12
C GLU A 264 14.92 -12.38 11.23
N THR A 265 14.42 -13.30 12.06
CA THR A 265 13.40 -12.93 13.06
C THR A 265 13.96 -12.02 14.15
N GLY A 266 15.19 -12.27 14.61
CA GLY A 266 15.84 -11.49 15.67
C GLY A 266 16.07 -10.04 15.23
N TRP A 267 16.77 -9.87 14.11
CA TRP A 267 17.02 -8.56 13.50
C TRP A 267 15.74 -7.76 13.24
N LEU A 268 14.69 -8.43 12.75
CA LEU A 268 13.40 -7.78 12.49
C LEU A 268 12.73 -7.30 13.78
N ASN A 269 12.74 -8.12 14.83
CA ASN A 269 12.12 -7.78 16.11
C ASN A 269 12.80 -6.56 16.76
N ASP A 270 14.12 -6.51 16.75
CA ASP A 270 14.88 -5.38 17.29
C ASP A 270 14.54 -4.08 16.57
N ARG A 271 14.37 -4.14 15.25
CA ARG A 271 13.97 -2.98 14.44
C ARG A 271 12.54 -2.55 14.70
N ILE A 272 11.62 -3.50 14.90
CA ILE A 272 10.24 -3.19 15.28
C ILE A 272 10.23 -2.41 16.59
N ASP A 273 11.00 -2.85 17.60
CA ASP A 273 11.05 -2.20 18.90
C ASP A 273 11.64 -0.80 18.83
N ARG A 274 12.79 -0.66 18.16
CA ARG A 274 13.43 0.65 17.93
C ARG A 274 12.51 1.59 17.20
N ARG A 275 11.86 1.13 16.12
CA ARG A 275 10.94 1.95 15.34
C ARG A 275 9.75 2.42 16.18
N PHE A 276 9.17 1.54 17.00
CA PHE A 276 8.06 1.94 17.86
C PHE A 276 8.50 2.93 18.94
N ALA A 277 9.71 2.77 19.50
CA ALA A 277 10.28 3.77 20.41
C ALA A 277 10.42 5.14 19.71
N THR A 278 10.90 5.17 18.46
CA THR A 278 10.95 6.40 17.66
C THR A 278 9.56 6.98 17.43
N MET A 279 8.55 6.16 17.10
CA MET A 279 7.16 6.61 16.92
C MET A 279 6.64 7.35 18.15
N ILE A 280 6.89 6.82 19.36
CA ILE A 280 6.53 7.49 20.61
C ILE A 280 7.26 8.83 20.74
N ALA A 281 8.57 8.85 20.50
CA ALA A 281 9.38 10.06 20.62
C ALA A 281 8.97 11.19 19.65
N VAL A 282 8.42 10.85 18.48
CA VAL A 282 7.98 11.83 17.46
C VAL A 282 6.49 12.17 17.53
N GLY A 283 5.78 11.71 18.57
CA GLY A 283 4.40 12.14 18.85
C GLY A 283 3.30 11.16 18.49
N ALA A 284 3.55 9.85 18.52
CA ALA A 284 2.49 8.85 18.29
C ALA A 284 1.35 8.92 19.33
N VAL A 285 1.63 9.35 20.56
CA VAL A 285 0.59 9.54 21.60
C VAL A 285 -0.33 10.70 21.22
N GLU A 286 0.22 11.78 20.68
CA GLU A 286 -0.51 12.95 20.19
C GLU A 286 -1.35 12.59 18.96
N GLU A 287 -0.79 11.79 18.04
CA GLU A 287 -1.54 11.26 16.90
C GLU A 287 -2.72 10.38 17.34
N ALA A 288 -2.53 9.51 18.34
CA ALA A 288 -3.61 8.72 18.92
C ALA A 288 -4.66 9.60 19.61
N ARG A 289 -4.24 10.66 20.33
CA ARG A 289 -5.13 11.63 20.97
C ARG A 289 -6.00 12.38 19.96
N ALA A 290 -5.44 12.77 18.82
CA ALA A 290 -6.20 13.39 17.73
C ALA A 290 -7.26 12.46 17.10
N ASN A 291 -7.14 11.15 17.33
CA ASN A 291 -8.07 10.12 16.88
C ASN A 291 -9.03 9.63 17.96
N LEU A 292 -8.88 10.11 19.20
CA LEU A 292 -9.68 9.67 20.35
C LEU A 292 -11.15 10.07 20.19
N GLU A 293 -11.39 11.30 19.74
CA GLU A 293 -12.74 11.77 19.45
C GLU A 293 -13.33 11.01 18.25
N GLY A 294 -14.44 10.33 18.48
CA GLY A 294 -15.06 9.49 17.45
C GLY A 294 -14.30 8.20 17.14
N TRP A 295 -13.41 7.76 18.04
CA TRP A 295 -12.79 6.44 17.98
C TRP A 295 -13.85 5.34 17.94
N ASP A 296 -13.72 4.43 16.97
CA ASP A 296 -14.55 3.23 16.88
C ASP A 296 -13.65 2.04 16.53
N PRO A 297 -13.48 1.05 17.43
CA PRO A 297 -12.60 -0.08 17.20
C PRO A 297 -13.04 -0.98 16.03
N ARG A 298 -14.28 -0.84 15.55
CA ARG A 298 -14.79 -1.61 14.40
C ARG A 298 -14.33 -1.04 13.06
N ARG A 299 -13.89 0.21 13.01
CA ARG A 299 -13.45 0.84 11.76
C ARG A 299 -12.16 0.20 11.23
N PRO A 300 -12.01 0.09 9.90
CA PRO A 300 -10.76 -0.39 9.30
C PRO A 300 -9.53 0.42 9.70
N SER A 301 -9.64 1.75 9.75
CA SER A 301 -8.54 2.65 10.13
C SER A 301 -8.07 2.42 11.58
N SER A 302 -8.98 2.08 12.49
CA SER A 302 -8.67 1.79 13.90
C SER A 302 -7.84 0.53 14.10
N ARG A 303 -7.59 -0.26 13.05
CA ARG A 303 -6.70 -1.44 13.09
C ARG A 303 -5.22 -1.08 12.91
N ALA A 304 -4.87 0.20 12.81
CA ALA A 304 -3.48 0.65 12.86
C ALA A 304 -2.83 0.19 14.17
N ILE A 305 -1.77 -0.60 14.07
CA ILE A 305 -1.09 -1.16 15.25
C ILE A 305 -0.48 -0.02 16.08
N GLY A 306 -0.75 -0.02 17.38
CA GLY A 306 -0.45 1.10 18.28
C GLY A 306 -1.65 2.02 18.49
N GLY A 307 -2.61 2.07 17.57
CA GLY A 307 -3.82 2.88 17.71
C GLY A 307 -4.69 2.42 18.89
N PRO A 308 -5.21 1.17 18.87
CA PRO A 308 -6.00 0.64 19.98
C PRO A 308 -5.26 0.68 21.32
N GLU A 309 -3.96 0.39 21.33
CA GLU A 309 -3.15 0.35 22.53
C GLU A 309 -2.97 1.75 23.14
N LEU A 310 -2.63 2.75 22.33
CA LEU A 310 -2.46 4.12 22.81
C LEU A 310 -3.80 4.77 23.16
N VAL A 311 -4.89 4.45 22.46
CA VAL A 311 -6.24 4.89 22.84
C VAL A 311 -6.65 4.30 24.19
N ALA A 312 -6.38 3.01 24.44
CA ALA A 312 -6.64 2.39 25.74
C ALA A 312 -5.84 3.08 26.87
N HIS A 313 -4.61 3.51 26.58
CA HIS A 313 -3.84 4.34 27.51
C HIS A 313 -4.51 5.70 27.78
N LEU A 314 -4.90 6.41 26.71
CA LEU A 314 -5.56 7.73 26.82
C LEU A 314 -6.92 7.67 27.53
N GLN A 315 -7.58 6.52 27.53
CA GLN A 315 -8.82 6.25 28.27
C GLN A 315 -8.59 5.81 29.73
N GLY A 316 -7.33 5.67 30.16
CA GLY A 316 -6.98 5.25 31.52
C GLY A 316 -7.02 3.74 31.78
N SER A 317 -7.27 2.92 30.76
CA SER A 317 -7.34 1.46 30.88
C SER A 317 -5.95 0.79 30.92
N LEU A 318 -4.91 1.47 30.43
CA LEU A 318 -3.52 1.00 30.44
C LEU A 318 -2.56 2.13 30.84
N THR A 319 -1.44 1.77 31.47
CA THR A 319 -0.29 2.68 31.56
C THR A 319 0.35 2.85 30.17
N LEU A 320 1.09 3.95 29.97
CA LEU A 320 1.78 4.18 28.70
C LEU A 320 2.76 3.03 28.39
N ASP A 321 3.53 2.59 29.39
CA ASP A 321 4.48 1.49 29.23
C ASP A 321 3.79 0.18 28.83
N ALA A 322 2.63 -0.13 29.43
CA ALA A 322 1.85 -1.32 29.08
C ALA A 322 1.30 -1.23 27.65
N ALA A 323 0.79 -0.06 27.24
CA ALA A 323 0.34 0.17 25.87
C ALA A 323 1.48 0.04 24.85
N VAL A 324 2.65 0.60 25.14
CA VAL A 324 3.86 0.49 24.29
C VAL A 324 4.31 -0.97 24.16
N ALA A 325 4.34 -1.71 25.27
CA ALA A 325 4.69 -3.13 25.26
C ALA A 325 3.69 -3.96 24.42
N ALA A 326 2.39 -3.70 24.58
CA ALA A 326 1.34 -4.36 23.79
C ALA A 326 1.47 -4.06 22.29
N ALA A 327 1.70 -2.80 21.93
CA ALA A 327 1.84 -2.39 20.53
C ALA A 327 3.08 -2.97 19.84
N ARG A 328 4.21 -3.08 20.58
CA ARG A 328 5.41 -3.80 20.11
C ARG A 328 5.10 -5.27 19.86
N LEU A 329 4.44 -5.95 20.81
CA LEU A 329 4.04 -7.35 20.65
C LEU A 329 3.11 -7.53 19.44
N ALA A 330 2.08 -6.69 19.30
CA ALA A 330 1.16 -6.71 18.17
C ALA A 330 1.90 -6.50 16.83
N SER A 331 2.88 -5.60 16.80
CA SER A 331 3.73 -5.36 15.63
C SER A 331 4.55 -6.59 15.24
N ARG A 332 5.15 -7.28 16.22
CA ARG A 332 5.90 -8.54 15.97
C ARG A 332 4.98 -9.67 15.50
N GLN A 333 3.79 -9.79 16.07
CA GLN A 333 2.80 -10.76 15.62
C GLN A 333 2.34 -10.48 14.19
N TYR A 334 2.14 -9.21 13.83
CA TYR A 334 1.84 -8.81 12.46
C TYR A 334 2.98 -9.15 11.51
N ALA A 335 4.22 -8.82 11.85
CA ALA A 335 5.40 -9.18 11.07
C ALA A 335 5.53 -10.71 10.87
N LYS A 336 5.23 -11.51 11.91
CA LYS A 336 5.15 -12.98 11.81
C LYS A 336 4.09 -13.41 10.79
N ARG A 337 2.87 -12.83 10.84
CA ARG A 337 1.80 -13.13 9.87
C ARG A 337 2.22 -12.78 8.44
N GLN A 338 2.86 -11.62 8.24
CA GLN A 338 3.38 -11.21 6.94
C GLN A 338 4.41 -12.20 6.41
N ARG A 339 5.40 -12.57 7.23
CA ARG A 339 6.44 -13.55 6.85
C ARG A 339 5.84 -14.92 6.50
N THR A 340 4.88 -15.42 7.28
CA THR A 340 4.16 -16.65 6.96
C THR A 340 3.44 -16.53 5.62
N TRP A 341 2.74 -15.41 5.39
CA TRP A 341 2.04 -15.18 4.13
C TRP A 341 2.98 -15.14 2.92
N PHE A 342 4.10 -14.41 3.01
CA PHE A 342 5.08 -14.33 1.93
C PHE A 342 5.72 -15.68 1.62
N ARG A 343 6.07 -16.47 2.64
CA ARG A 343 6.61 -17.82 2.44
C ARG A 343 5.67 -18.72 1.64
N SER A 344 4.37 -18.64 1.90
CA SER A 344 3.37 -19.49 1.24
C SER A 344 2.94 -18.97 -0.14
N ASN A 345 3.02 -17.66 -0.40
CA ASN A 345 2.37 -17.05 -1.59
C ASN A 345 3.34 -16.34 -2.54
N MET A 346 4.58 -16.11 -2.12
CA MET A 346 5.59 -15.37 -2.88
C MET A 346 6.83 -16.23 -3.17
N GLY A 347 6.67 -17.56 -3.27
CA GLY A 347 7.77 -18.48 -3.59
C GLY A 347 8.42 -18.23 -4.96
N ALA A 348 7.66 -17.69 -5.92
CA ALA A 348 8.16 -17.31 -7.25
C ALA A 348 8.82 -15.92 -7.29
N TRP A 349 8.77 -15.15 -6.21
CA TRP A 349 9.34 -13.81 -6.16
C TRP A 349 10.85 -13.91 -5.87
N ARG A 350 11.64 -12.97 -6.40
CA ARG A 350 13.06 -12.88 -6.09
C ARG A 350 13.24 -12.51 -4.63
N GLN A 351 13.85 -13.42 -3.87
CA GLN A 351 14.08 -13.24 -2.44
C GLN A 351 15.33 -12.38 -2.21
N LEU A 352 15.20 -11.37 -1.35
CA LEU A 352 16.28 -10.53 -0.89
C LEU A 352 16.44 -10.78 0.60
N SER A 353 17.38 -11.68 0.94
CA SER A 353 17.70 -12.02 2.32
C SER A 353 18.29 -10.82 3.03
N LEU A 354 17.82 -10.59 4.25
CA LEU A 354 18.38 -9.59 5.16
C LEU A 354 18.85 -10.31 6.43
N PRO A 355 19.78 -9.71 7.19
CA PRO A 355 20.21 -10.28 8.47
C PRO A 355 19.08 -10.41 9.48
#